data_AF-A0AAU3Q7Z4-F1
#
_entry.id   AF-A0AAU3Q7Z4-F1
#
_cell.length_a   1.000
_cell.length_b   1.000
_cell.length_c   1.000
_cell.angle_alpha   90.00
_cell.angle_beta   90.00
_cell.angle_gamma   90.00
#
_symmetry.space_group_name_H-M   'P 1'
#
loop_
_entity.id
_entity.type
_entity.pdbx_description
1 polymer ?
#
loop_
_entity_poly.entity_id
_entity_poly.type
_entity_poly.pdbx_seq_one_letter_code
_entity_poly.pdbx_strand_id
1 'polypeptide(L)'
;MEAGAAVTETSPYRINLDRESTGPEGKYLVWYWGSRLEVETAESLQEALEDARGYDSGEWANFDHIEGPAGDVPTADVRRWLEELDRRETDRWRAQRESEQGRVRYHVIVRSLDGSSEGEYETTLNETAALSYARELDLPGRVRVYSDVVGDFRSFEKDRTTILNYGDELPPAEEGTQS
;
A
#
# COMPACT_ATOMS: atom_id res chain seq x y z
N MET A 1 -43.72 -8.78 22.51
CA MET A 1 -43.23 -7.40 22.26
C MET A 1 -41.73 -7.49 22.27
N GLU A 2 -41.13 -7.33 21.09
CA GLU A 2 -39.70 -7.21 20.89
C GLU A 2 -39.16 -5.95 21.57
N ALA A 3 -37.94 -6.04 22.06
CA ALA A 3 -36.93 -5.01 21.83
C ALA A 3 -35.61 -5.75 21.66
N GLY A 4 -35.25 -6.00 20.39
CA GLY A 4 -33.93 -6.49 20.03
C GLY A 4 -32.89 -5.46 20.45
N ALA A 5 -31.92 -5.90 21.25
CA ALA A 5 -30.72 -5.12 21.46
C ALA A 5 -29.95 -5.10 20.13
N ALA A 6 -30.04 -3.97 19.41
CA ALA A 6 -29.07 -3.66 18.38
C ALA A 6 -27.75 -3.35 19.09
N VAL A 7 -26.97 -4.39 19.36
CA VAL A 7 -25.52 -4.23 19.57
C VAL A 7 -24.97 -3.93 18.18
N THR A 8 -24.92 -2.65 17.81
CA THR A 8 -23.98 -2.20 16.82
C THR A 8 -22.61 -2.49 17.43
N GLU A 9 -21.96 -3.57 16.98
CA GLU A 9 -20.52 -3.74 17.14
C GLU A 9 -19.89 -2.49 16.52
N THR A 10 -19.62 -1.48 17.36
CA THR A 10 -18.83 -0.33 16.96
C THR A 10 -17.42 -0.83 16.81
N SER A 11 -17.06 -1.16 15.57
CA SER A 11 -15.68 -1.35 15.17
C SER A 11 -14.86 -0.18 15.74
N PRO A 12 -13.65 -0.41 16.28
CA PRO A 12 -12.86 0.62 16.97
C PRO A 12 -12.42 1.77 16.05
N TYR A 13 -12.68 1.67 14.74
CA TYR A 13 -12.45 2.72 13.76
C TYR A 13 -13.77 3.34 13.29
N ARG A 14 -13.77 4.66 13.08
CA ARG A 14 -14.93 5.44 12.66
C ARG A 14 -14.55 6.46 11.60
N ILE A 15 -15.13 6.31 10.40
CA ILE A 15 -15.07 7.32 9.34
C ILE A 15 -16.18 8.35 9.60
N ASN A 16 -15.80 9.60 9.81
CA ASN A 16 -16.74 10.71 9.89
C ASN A 16 -16.69 11.46 8.55
N LEU A 17 -17.83 11.55 7.86
CA LEU A 17 -17.90 12.12 6.51
C LEU A 17 -17.73 13.66 6.47
N ASP A 18 -17.87 14.27 7.64
CA ASP A 18 -18.01 15.70 7.85
C ASP A 18 -17.03 16.25 8.91
N ARG A 19 -16.13 15.40 9.45
CA ARG A 19 -15.12 15.72 10.48
C ARG A 19 -13.87 14.82 10.34
N GLU A 20 -12.92 14.98 11.24
CA GLU A 20 -11.76 14.10 11.39
C GLU A 20 -12.21 12.65 11.67
N SER A 21 -11.69 11.73 10.87
CA SER A 21 -11.90 10.29 11.05
C SER A 21 -10.88 9.75 12.03
N THR A 22 -11.32 8.83 12.88
CA THR A 22 -10.51 8.32 13.99
C THR A 22 -10.47 6.81 13.94
N GLY A 23 -9.26 6.26 13.94
CA GLY A 23 -9.01 4.82 14.01
C GLY A 23 -8.11 4.48 15.19
N PRO A 24 -7.95 3.19 15.52
CA PRO A 24 -6.95 2.76 16.49
C PRO A 24 -5.55 3.21 16.09
N GLU A 25 -4.68 3.42 17.08
CA GLU A 25 -3.28 3.72 16.85
C GLU A 25 -2.59 2.57 16.11
N GLY A 26 -1.76 2.90 15.14
CA GLY A 26 -0.97 1.93 14.38
C GLY A 26 -0.84 2.35 12.91
N LYS A 27 0.01 1.62 12.19
CA LYS A 27 0.28 1.84 10.77
C LYS A 27 -0.92 1.39 9.92
N TYR A 28 -1.31 2.23 8.98
CA TYR A 28 -2.31 1.95 7.96
C TYR A 28 -1.61 1.76 6.61
N LEU A 29 -2.20 0.93 5.75
CA LEU A 29 -1.75 0.72 4.38
C LEU A 29 -2.82 1.23 3.42
N VAL A 30 -2.46 2.16 2.54
CA VAL A 30 -3.33 2.68 1.49
C VAL A 30 -2.98 1.98 0.19
N TRP A 31 -3.95 1.30 -0.41
CA TRP A 31 -3.80 0.56 -1.65
C TRP A 31 -4.43 1.35 -2.78
N TYR A 32 -3.70 1.55 -3.87
CA TYR A 32 -4.19 2.29 -5.02
C TYR A 32 -3.67 1.72 -6.34
N TRP A 33 -4.47 1.85 -7.39
CA TRP A 33 -4.19 1.41 -8.75
C TRP A 33 -3.57 2.54 -9.56
N GLY A 34 -2.25 2.53 -9.70
CA GLY A 34 -1.52 3.32 -10.68
C GLY A 34 -1.38 2.59 -12.02
N SER A 35 -0.13 2.37 -12.44
CA SER A 35 0.19 1.43 -13.54
C SER A 35 0.01 -0.05 -13.15
N ARG A 36 -0.02 -0.30 -11.84
CA ARG A 36 -0.25 -1.56 -11.14
C ARG A 36 -0.81 -1.24 -9.75
N LEU A 37 -1.14 -2.27 -8.98
CA LEU A 37 -1.50 -2.10 -7.58
C LEU A 37 -0.26 -1.69 -6.79
N GLU A 38 -0.35 -0.56 -6.11
CA GLU A 38 0.70 0.06 -5.29
C GLU A 38 0.18 0.24 -3.85
N VAL A 39 1.11 0.32 -2.90
CA VAL A 39 0.83 0.39 -1.47
C VAL A 39 1.66 1.49 -0.83
N GLU A 40 1.04 2.33 -0.01
CA GLU A 40 1.72 3.32 0.81
C GLU A 40 1.36 3.18 2.28
N THR A 41 2.24 3.65 3.16
CA THR A 41 2.05 3.64 4.61
C THR A 41 1.57 4.99 5.10
N ALA A 42 0.57 4.99 5.97
CA ALA A 42 0.12 6.14 6.72
C ALA A 42 0.18 5.85 8.24
N GLU A 43 0.49 6.86 9.05
CA GLU A 43 0.64 6.74 10.49
C GLU A 43 -0.70 6.90 11.24
N SER A 44 -1.76 7.28 10.52
CA SER A 44 -3.11 7.42 11.06
C SER A 44 -4.19 7.12 10.03
N LEU A 45 -5.41 6.80 10.50
CA LEU A 45 -6.58 6.64 9.62
C LEU A 45 -6.90 7.94 8.86
N GLN A 46 -6.70 9.10 9.49
CA GLN A 46 -6.98 10.39 8.87
C GLN A 46 -6.04 10.63 7.68
N GLU A 47 -4.74 10.39 7.88
CA GLU A 47 -3.72 10.46 6.82
C GLU A 47 -4.01 9.45 5.70
N ALA A 48 -4.34 8.21 6.05
CA ALA A 48 -4.68 7.18 5.08
C ALA A 48 -5.89 7.55 4.18
N LEU A 49 -6.89 8.23 4.76
CA LEU A 49 -8.03 8.74 4.02
C LEU A 49 -7.63 9.93 3.13
N GLU A 50 -6.82 10.86 3.64
CA GLU A 50 -6.30 11.99 2.86
C GLU A 50 -5.48 11.52 1.64
N ASP A 51 -4.65 10.49 1.81
CA ASP A 51 -3.90 9.85 0.71
C ASP A 51 -4.85 9.15 -0.26
N ALA A 52 -5.82 8.37 0.23
CA ALA A 52 -6.85 7.74 -0.60
C ALA A 52 -7.59 8.79 -1.45
N ARG A 53 -7.86 9.98 -0.91
CA ARG A 53 -8.44 11.10 -1.67
C ARG A 53 -7.48 11.63 -2.73
N GLY A 54 -6.22 11.82 -2.38
CA GLY A 54 -5.19 12.22 -3.34
C GLY A 54 -5.16 11.29 -4.55
N TYR A 55 -5.32 9.99 -4.31
CA TYR A 55 -5.36 8.99 -5.37
C TYR A 55 -6.66 8.98 -6.15
N ASP A 56 -7.82 9.00 -5.49
CA ASP A 56 -9.12 8.93 -6.18
C ASP A 56 -9.43 10.19 -7.02
N SER A 57 -8.89 11.34 -6.60
CA SER A 57 -8.96 12.60 -7.37
C SER A 57 -7.82 12.74 -8.40
N GLY A 58 -6.88 11.79 -8.41
CA GLY A 58 -5.75 11.75 -9.33
C GLY A 58 -6.13 11.21 -10.71
N GLU A 59 -5.50 11.71 -11.76
CA GLU A 59 -5.78 11.25 -13.13
C GLU A 59 -5.20 9.84 -13.42
N TRP A 60 -4.22 9.41 -12.62
CA TRP A 60 -3.35 8.26 -12.92
C TRP A 60 -3.37 7.16 -11.88
N ALA A 61 -4.05 7.41 -10.77
CA ALA A 61 -4.20 6.49 -9.68
C ALA A 61 -5.69 6.39 -9.36
N ASN A 62 -6.15 5.25 -8.86
CA ASN A 62 -7.47 5.12 -8.30
C ASN A 62 -7.35 4.41 -6.98
N PHE A 63 -8.05 4.89 -5.97
CA PHE A 63 -8.06 4.22 -4.68
C PHE A 63 -8.68 2.81 -4.79
N ASP A 64 -8.10 1.84 -4.06
CA ASP A 64 -8.60 0.46 -3.98
C ASP A 64 -9.21 0.15 -2.60
N HIS A 65 -8.36 0.09 -1.56
CA HIS A 65 -8.78 -0.12 -0.17
C HIS A 65 -7.76 0.42 0.84
N ILE A 66 -8.15 0.54 2.11
CA ILE A 66 -7.24 0.83 3.23
C ILE A 66 -7.26 -0.37 4.15
N GLU A 67 -6.08 -0.80 4.59
CA GLU A 67 -5.93 -1.73 5.71
C GLU A 67 -5.43 -0.98 6.93
N GLY A 68 -5.85 -1.42 8.12
CA GLY A 68 -5.34 -0.87 9.37
C GLY A 68 -5.31 -1.88 10.50
N PRO A 69 -5.01 -1.42 11.73
CA PRO A 69 -4.87 -2.29 12.90
C PRO A 69 -6.14 -3.08 13.26
N ALA A 70 -7.31 -2.63 12.79
CA ALA A 70 -8.59 -3.28 13.01
C ALA A 70 -9.10 -4.09 11.79
N GLY A 71 -8.25 -4.30 10.79
CA GLY A 71 -8.59 -4.96 9.54
C GLY A 71 -8.88 -3.99 8.40
N ASP A 72 -9.55 -4.49 7.37
CA ASP A 72 -9.88 -3.71 6.18
C ASP A 72 -10.92 -2.64 6.50
N VAL A 73 -10.66 -1.42 6.04
CA VAL A 73 -11.61 -0.32 6.11
C VAL A 73 -12.65 -0.52 5.01
N PRO A 74 -13.95 -0.53 5.32
CA PRO A 74 -15.00 -0.82 4.33
C PRO A 74 -14.96 0.15 3.15
N THR A 75 -14.72 -0.37 1.94
CA THR A 75 -14.61 0.42 0.70
C THR A 75 -15.81 1.32 0.45
N ALA A 76 -17.02 0.89 0.83
CA ALA A 76 -18.25 1.67 0.66
C ALA A 76 -18.25 2.96 1.50
N ASP A 77 -17.67 2.93 2.71
CA ASP A 77 -17.59 4.09 3.59
C ASP A 77 -16.54 5.09 3.10
N VAL A 78 -15.41 4.59 2.61
CA VAL A 78 -14.36 5.41 2.01
C VAL A 78 -14.83 6.05 0.71
N ARG A 79 -15.48 5.31 -0.21
CA ARG A 79 -16.02 5.89 -1.45
C ARG A 79 -17.06 6.98 -1.20
N ARG A 80 -17.95 6.79 -0.23
CA ARG A 80 -18.93 7.81 0.15
C ARG A 80 -18.27 9.07 0.73
N TRP A 81 -17.15 8.92 1.44
CA TRP A 81 -16.33 10.02 1.91
C TRP A 81 -15.62 10.73 0.74
N LEU A 82 -15.04 9.96 -0.18
CA LEU A 82 -14.38 10.43 -1.39
C LEU A 82 -15.34 11.21 -2.29
N GLU A 83 -16.51 10.66 -2.64
CA GLU A 83 -17.53 11.30 -3.47
C GLU A 83 -18.02 12.65 -2.93
N GLU A 84 -18.03 12.85 -1.60
CA GLU A 84 -18.42 14.11 -0.98
C GLU A 84 -17.28 15.15 -1.01
N LEU A 85 -16.03 14.69 -0.99
CA LEU A 85 -14.83 15.52 -1.07
C LEU A 85 -14.38 15.83 -2.51
N ASP A 86 -14.59 14.90 -3.44
CA ASP A 86 -14.24 14.97 -4.86
C ASP A 86 -15.11 16.00 -5.61
N ARG A 87 -16.28 16.33 -5.04
CA ARG A 87 -17.12 17.45 -5.49
C ARG A 87 -16.42 18.84 -5.39
N ARG A 88 -15.13 18.92 -5.00
CA ARG A 88 -14.40 20.16 -4.71
C ARG A 88 -13.05 20.39 -5.41
N GLU A 89 -12.43 19.48 -6.16
CA GLU A 89 -11.19 19.84 -6.86
C GLU A 89 -10.80 18.85 -7.96
N THR A 90 -10.57 19.38 -9.17
CA THR A 90 -10.03 18.62 -10.32
C THR A 90 -8.99 19.51 -11.01
N ASP A 91 -8.06 18.88 -11.73
CA ASP A 91 -7.04 19.48 -12.61
C ASP A 91 -5.64 19.61 -12.01
N ARG A 92 -4.98 18.49 -11.63
CA ARG A 92 -3.53 18.58 -11.42
C ARG A 92 -2.76 17.30 -11.73
N TRP A 93 -2.10 17.39 -12.88
CA TRP A 93 -0.78 16.85 -13.21
C TRP A 93 -0.71 15.58 -14.03
N ARG A 94 -0.17 15.82 -15.23
CA ARG A 94 0.03 14.91 -16.33
C ARG A 94 1.41 15.18 -16.91
N ALA A 95 2.46 14.61 -16.32
CA ALA A 95 3.81 14.46 -16.87
C ALA A 95 4.63 13.75 -15.79
N GLN A 96 5.26 12.60 -15.98
CA GLN A 96 6.51 12.47 -16.74
C GLN A 96 7.13 11.12 -16.32
N ARG A 97 7.53 10.21 -17.21
CA ARG A 97 8.50 9.14 -16.88
C ARG A 97 8.87 8.27 -18.10
N GLU A 98 10.14 8.33 -18.52
CA GLU A 98 10.84 7.24 -19.23
C GLU A 98 12.36 7.46 -19.10
N SER A 99 13.09 6.65 -18.30
CA SER A 99 14.56 6.47 -18.44
C SER A 99 15.17 5.37 -17.53
N GLU A 100 14.88 4.07 -17.71
CA GLU A 100 15.42 3.05 -16.77
C GLU A 100 15.78 1.67 -17.35
N GLN A 101 16.03 1.54 -18.66
CA GLN A 101 16.34 0.24 -19.29
C GLN A 101 17.70 -0.36 -18.85
N GLY A 102 17.75 -1.68 -18.61
CA GLY A 102 18.97 -2.47 -18.39
C GLY A 102 19.50 -2.58 -16.95
N ARG A 103 18.78 -2.07 -15.95
CA ARG A 103 19.18 -2.14 -14.53
C ARG A 103 18.50 -3.29 -13.79
N VAL A 104 19.13 -3.80 -12.73
CA VAL A 104 18.47 -4.70 -11.78
C VAL A 104 17.59 -3.87 -10.88
N ARG A 105 16.32 -4.26 -10.74
CA ARG A 105 15.37 -3.66 -9.80
C ARG A 105 15.01 -4.69 -8.75
N TYR A 106 14.87 -4.21 -7.52
CA TYR A 106 14.39 -4.94 -6.37
C TYR A 106 13.03 -4.39 -6.03
N HIS A 107 12.04 -5.29 -5.99
CA HIS A 107 10.65 -4.99 -5.74
C HIS A 107 10.27 -5.47 -4.35
N VAL A 108 9.68 -4.59 -3.56
CA VAL A 108 9.08 -4.92 -2.26
C VAL A 108 7.57 -5.05 -2.49
N ILE A 109 7.06 -6.27 -2.36
CA ILE A 109 5.65 -6.58 -2.55
C ILE A 109 5.01 -6.89 -1.21
N VAL A 110 3.84 -6.30 -0.98
CA VAL A 110 3.01 -6.57 0.19
C VAL A 110 1.79 -7.35 -0.27
N ARG A 111 1.44 -8.39 0.49
CA ARG A 111 0.20 -9.15 0.31
C ARG A 111 -0.87 -8.61 1.25
N SER A 112 -2.10 -8.46 0.75
CA SER A 112 -3.24 -8.01 1.54
C SER A 112 -3.54 -8.92 2.74
N LEU A 113 -4.27 -8.41 3.74
CA LEU A 113 -4.61 -9.13 4.98
C LEU A 113 -5.36 -10.44 4.69
N ASP A 114 -6.26 -10.42 3.72
CA ASP A 114 -7.03 -11.57 3.27
C ASP A 114 -6.25 -12.49 2.30
N GLY A 115 -5.06 -12.08 1.88
CA GLY A 115 -4.21 -12.79 0.93
C GLY A 115 -4.70 -12.77 -0.52
N SER A 116 -5.76 -12.03 -0.85
CA SER A 116 -6.37 -12.01 -2.18
C SER A 116 -5.60 -11.16 -3.20
N SER A 117 -4.82 -10.18 -2.72
CA SER A 117 -4.17 -9.17 -3.53
C SER A 117 -2.69 -8.99 -3.15
N GLU A 118 -1.90 -8.53 -4.12
CA GLU A 118 -0.48 -8.19 -3.93
C GLU A 118 -0.21 -6.82 -4.58
N GLY A 119 0.39 -5.91 -3.82
CA GLY A 119 0.66 -4.55 -4.23
C GLY A 119 2.14 -4.23 -4.06
N GLU A 120 2.66 -3.39 -4.94
CA GLU A 120 4.04 -2.92 -4.82
C GLU A 120 4.13 -1.77 -3.82
N TYR A 121 4.98 -1.95 -2.80
CA TYR A 121 5.29 -0.89 -1.86
C TYR A 121 6.42 0.01 -2.37
N GLU A 122 7.51 -0.58 -2.88
CA GLU A 122 8.66 0.19 -3.35
C GLU A 122 9.45 -0.58 -4.42
N THR A 123 10.05 0.15 -5.36
CA THR A 123 11.04 -0.35 -6.31
C THR A 123 12.35 0.40 -6.14
N THR A 124 13.43 -0.32 -5.85
CA THR A 124 14.76 0.27 -5.69
C THR A 124 15.80 -0.48 -6.54
N LEU A 125 16.97 0.13 -6.74
CA LEU A 125 18.11 -0.49 -7.44
C LEU A 125 19.09 -1.15 -6.46
N ASN A 126 18.77 -1.19 -5.17
CA ASN A 126 19.64 -1.67 -4.11
C ASN A 126 18.92 -2.73 -3.25
N GLU A 127 19.50 -3.92 -3.16
CA GLU A 127 18.96 -5.05 -2.39
C GLU A 127 18.84 -4.74 -0.89
N THR A 128 19.88 -4.17 -0.29
CA THR A 128 19.90 -3.79 1.12
C THR A 128 18.81 -2.78 1.43
N ALA A 129 18.55 -1.83 0.52
CA ALA A 129 17.45 -0.88 0.67
C ALA A 129 16.09 -1.61 0.62
N ALA A 130 15.89 -2.53 -0.33
CA ALA A 130 14.66 -3.33 -0.41
C ALA A 130 14.39 -4.15 0.86
N LEU A 131 15.43 -4.76 1.43
CA LEU A 131 15.34 -5.51 2.69
C LEU A 131 15.11 -4.60 3.90
N SER A 132 15.65 -3.38 3.88
CA SER A 132 15.36 -2.38 4.92
C SER A 132 13.89 -1.94 4.88
N TYR A 133 13.33 -1.65 3.71
CA TYR A 133 11.90 -1.36 3.57
C TYR A 133 11.02 -2.52 4.05
N ALA A 134 11.39 -3.77 3.70
CA ALA A 134 10.68 -4.95 4.17
C ALA A 134 10.68 -5.08 5.71
N ARG A 135 11.77 -4.66 6.36
CA ARG A 135 11.90 -4.64 7.83
C ARG A 135 11.11 -3.48 8.46
N GLU A 136 11.14 -2.30 7.86
CA GLU A 136 10.38 -1.13 8.33
C GLU A 136 8.87 -1.35 8.28
N LEU A 137 8.38 -2.12 7.31
CA LEU A 137 6.97 -2.48 7.22
C LEU A 137 6.50 -3.27 8.44
N ASP A 138 7.33 -4.16 8.99
CA ASP A 138 7.01 -5.03 10.13
C ASP A 138 5.65 -5.77 9.96
N LEU A 139 5.48 -6.41 8.80
CA LEU A 139 4.28 -7.19 8.45
C LEU A 139 4.64 -8.68 8.30
N PRO A 140 4.73 -9.46 9.39
CA PRO A 140 5.16 -10.85 9.37
C PRO A 140 4.34 -11.69 8.38
N GLY A 141 5.02 -12.43 7.51
CA GLY A 141 4.36 -13.31 6.54
C GLY A 141 3.71 -12.62 5.34
N ARG A 142 3.75 -11.28 5.27
CA ARG A 142 3.03 -10.49 4.25
C ARG A 142 3.94 -9.77 3.27
N VAL A 143 5.25 -9.74 3.50
CA VAL A 143 6.21 -9.08 2.62
C VAL A 143 7.01 -10.10 1.82
N ARG A 144 7.21 -9.81 0.54
CA ARG A 144 8.11 -10.54 -0.36
C ARG A 144 9.02 -9.55 -1.07
N VAL A 145 10.29 -9.93 -1.21
CA VAL A 145 11.27 -9.18 -2.00
C VAL A 145 11.76 -10.06 -3.14
N TYR A 146 11.65 -9.56 -4.37
CA TYR A 146 12.22 -10.21 -5.54
C TYR A 146 12.97 -9.20 -6.40
N SER A 147 13.93 -9.66 -7.19
CA SER A 147 14.58 -8.85 -8.21
C SER A 147 14.16 -9.26 -9.62
N ASP A 148 14.11 -8.29 -10.53
CA ASP A 148 14.08 -8.52 -11.97
C ASP A 148 15.14 -7.66 -12.67
N VAL A 149 15.52 -8.05 -13.88
CA VAL A 149 16.31 -7.20 -14.78
C VAL A 149 15.33 -6.46 -15.66
N VAL A 150 15.49 -5.15 -15.81
CA VAL A 150 14.70 -4.36 -16.76
C VAL A 150 15.03 -4.85 -18.17
N GLY A 151 14.17 -5.73 -18.68
CA GLY A 151 14.28 -6.34 -19.99
C GLY A 151 14.15 -5.33 -21.13
N ASP A 152 14.49 -5.79 -22.33
CA ASP A 152 14.16 -5.05 -23.55
C ASP A 152 12.64 -5.14 -23.77
N PHE A 153 12.00 -4.07 -24.28
CA PHE A 153 10.53 -3.94 -24.43
C PHE A 153 9.87 -5.07 -25.26
N ARG A 154 10.65 -6.00 -25.81
CA ARG A 154 10.24 -7.12 -26.66
C ARG A 154 10.18 -8.48 -25.95
N SER A 155 10.62 -8.60 -24.69
CA SER A 155 10.53 -9.84 -23.92
C SER A 155 9.57 -9.71 -22.74
N PHE A 156 8.49 -10.51 -22.74
CA PHE A 156 7.54 -10.59 -21.63
C PHE A 156 7.99 -11.53 -20.51
N GLU A 157 9.05 -12.33 -20.74
CA GLU A 157 9.66 -13.14 -19.70
C GLU A 157 10.53 -12.25 -18.80
N LYS A 158 10.06 -12.05 -17.58
CA LYS A 158 10.85 -11.46 -16.51
C LYS A 158 11.49 -12.60 -15.73
N ASP A 159 12.79 -12.79 -15.90
CA ASP A 159 13.56 -13.64 -15.00
C ASP A 159 13.53 -13.00 -13.60
N ARG A 160 12.72 -13.58 -12.72
CA ARG A 160 12.54 -13.13 -11.34
C ARG A 160 13.36 -14.00 -10.40
N THR A 161 14.15 -13.37 -9.55
CA THR A 161 14.83 -14.07 -8.45
C THR A 161 14.22 -13.65 -7.13
N THR A 162 13.70 -14.62 -6.37
CA THR A 162 13.14 -14.33 -5.03
C THR A 162 14.28 -14.25 -4.02
N ILE A 163 14.28 -13.18 -3.22
CA ILE A 163 15.32 -12.88 -2.22
C ILE A 163 14.75 -13.12 -0.81
N LEU A 164 13.52 -12.66 -0.58
CA LEU A 164 12.73 -12.92 0.62
C LEU A 164 11.35 -13.37 0.17
N ASN A 165 10.88 -14.54 0.61
CA ASN A 165 9.52 -14.99 0.33
C ASN A 165 8.60 -14.79 1.54
N TYR A 166 7.30 -14.93 1.31
CA TYR A 166 6.32 -14.80 2.38
C TYR A 166 6.54 -15.83 3.48
N GLY A 167 6.63 -15.33 4.72
CA GLY A 167 6.78 -16.18 5.91
C GLY A 167 8.22 -16.59 6.20
N ASP A 168 9.17 -16.21 5.34
CA ASP A 168 10.58 -16.34 5.65
C ASP A 168 10.96 -15.37 6.78
N GLU A 169 11.91 -15.79 7.62
CA GLU A 169 12.51 -14.87 8.58
C GLU A 169 13.34 -13.81 7.82
N LEU A 170 13.12 -12.54 8.16
CA LEU A 170 13.92 -11.46 7.61
C LEU A 170 15.40 -11.66 7.99
N PRO A 171 16.34 -11.64 7.03
CA PRO A 171 17.75 -11.71 7.36
C PRO A 171 18.14 -10.54 8.28
N PRO A 172 19.14 -10.73 9.18
CA PRO A 172 19.62 -9.65 10.02
C PRO A 172 20.11 -8.49 9.17
N ALA A 173 20.04 -7.26 9.71
CA ALA A 173 20.66 -6.13 9.05
C ALA A 173 22.16 -6.42 8.91
N GLU A 174 22.72 -6.27 7.70
CA GLU A 174 24.17 -6.35 7.55
C GLU A 174 24.79 -5.20 8.36
N GLU A 175 25.43 -5.52 9.48
CA GLU A 175 26.34 -4.60 10.15
C GLU A 175 27.48 -4.37 9.18
N GLY A 176 27.50 -3.18 8.56
CA GLY A 176 28.56 -2.80 7.64
C GLY A 176 29.91 -3.09 8.28
N THR A 177 30.62 -4.09 7.74
CA THR A 177 32.01 -4.31 8.12
C THR A 177 32.77 -3.16 7.48
N GLN A 178 32.99 -2.10 8.26
CA GLN A 178 33.97 -1.08 7.90
C GLN A 178 35.32 -1.79 7.77
N SER A 179 35.80 -1.91 6.54
CA SER A 179 37.21 -2.20 6.22
C SER A 179 37.86 -0.96 5.66
#